data_AF-A0AAW6SU45-F1
#
_entry.id   AF-A0AAW6SU45-F1
#
_cell.length_a   1.000
_cell.length_b   1.000
_cell.length_c   1.000
_cell.angle_alpha   90.00
_cell.angle_beta   90.00
_cell.angle_gamma   90.00
#
_symmetry.space_group_name_H-M   'P 1'
#
loop_
_entity.id
_entity.type
_entity.pdbx_description
1 polymer ?
#
loop_
_entity_poly.entity_id
_entity_poly.type
_entity_poly.pdbx_seq_one_letter_code
_entity_poly.pdbx_strand_id
1 'polypeptide(L)'
;MKEIPITGFMVHSPDSNNDHSHILYLTSWDGRPLHKHNFSGVTSFNVGHEHRYAGTTEPAPTGVPHTHKYFTITSLDDGHKHEIRGVTGPAIPMTGGGHYHNFHGVTTVNGARPHSHKYSGRTSPSG
;
A
#
# COMPACT_ATOMS: atom_id res chain seq x y z
N MET A 1 19.00 2.40 25.74
CA MET A 1 18.26 2.46 24.46
C MET A 1 18.59 1.18 23.71
N LYS A 2 17.59 0.44 23.19
CA LYS A 2 17.86 -0.80 22.44
C LYS A 2 18.11 -0.41 20.98
N GLU A 3 19.24 -0.80 20.41
CA GLU A 3 19.52 -0.62 18.99
C GLU A 3 18.66 -1.58 18.17
N ILE A 4 18.05 -1.08 17.10
CA ILE A 4 17.24 -1.88 16.17
C ILE A 4 18.03 -2.02 14.87
N PRO A 5 18.56 -3.21 14.54
CA PRO A 5 19.29 -3.39 13.29
C PRO A 5 18.35 -3.28 12.09
N ILE A 6 18.78 -2.54 11.07
CA ILE A 6 18.11 -2.40 9.79
C ILE A 6 19.04 -2.84 8.66
N THR A 7 18.50 -3.45 7.62
CA THR A 7 19.22 -3.72 6.36
C THR A 7 18.50 -3.00 5.23
N GLY A 8 19.24 -2.54 4.23
CA GLY A 8 18.68 -1.80 3.11
C GLY A 8 19.71 -1.40 2.07
N PHE A 9 19.26 -0.66 1.07
CA PHE A 9 20.11 -0.05 0.05
C PHE A 9 19.94 1.47 0.08
N MET A 10 21.04 2.19 0.02
CA MET A 10 21.03 3.65 -0.07
C MET A 10 21.21 4.04 -1.53
N VAL A 11 20.25 4.76 -2.09
CA VAL A 11 20.31 5.27 -3.47
C VAL A 11 20.66 6.74 -3.44
N HIS A 12 21.63 7.11 -4.28
CA HIS A 12 22.02 8.50 -4.50
C HIS A 12 21.20 9.08 -5.66
N SER A 13 20.49 10.19 -5.41
CA SER A 13 19.86 10.98 -6.47
C SER A 13 20.81 12.12 -6.85
N PRO A 14 21.28 12.19 -8.10
CA PRO A 14 22.13 13.28 -8.57
C PRO A 14 21.26 14.48 -8.97
N ASP A 15 20.73 15.24 -8.01
CA ASP A 15 20.07 16.51 -8.32
C ASP A 15 20.98 17.71 -7.98
N SER A 16 21.11 18.58 -8.97
CA SER A 16 22.04 19.69 -9.07
C SER A 16 21.53 20.92 -8.30
N ASN A 17 21.78 20.93 -7.01
CA ASN A 17 22.04 22.12 -6.20
C ASN A 17 22.70 21.63 -4.92
N ASN A 18 23.31 22.52 -4.15
CA ASN A 18 24.16 22.22 -2.98
C ASN A 18 23.45 21.48 -1.81
N ASP A 19 22.28 20.88 -2.04
CA ASP A 19 21.47 20.11 -1.11
C ASP A 19 21.52 18.62 -1.53
N HIS A 20 22.26 17.83 -0.77
CA HIS A 20 22.48 16.40 -1.02
C HIS A 20 21.49 15.59 -0.20
N SER A 21 20.83 14.60 -0.82
CA SER A 21 19.96 13.66 -0.12
C SER A 21 20.18 12.24 -0.61
N HIS A 22 19.89 11.29 0.29
CA HIS A 22 19.89 9.86 -0.01
C HIS A 22 18.56 9.24 0.36
N ILE A 23 18.08 8.33 -0.49
CA ILE A 23 16.90 7.52 -0.18
C ILE A 23 17.39 6.18 0.37
N LEU A 24 16.99 5.85 1.59
CA LEU A 24 17.25 4.53 2.21
C LEU A 24 16.05 3.60 1.98
N TYR A 25 16.26 2.53 1.22
CA TYR A 25 15.29 1.47 1.01
C TYR A 25 15.54 0.34 2.00
N LEU A 26 14.63 0.18 2.96
CA LEU A 26 14.72 -0.89 3.96
C LEU A 26 14.30 -2.25 3.37
N THR A 27 15.08 -3.29 3.65
CA THR A 27 14.79 -4.69 3.35
C THR A 27 14.47 -5.50 4.61
N SER A 28 14.94 -5.06 5.79
CA SER A 28 14.66 -5.70 7.08
C SER A 28 14.55 -4.69 8.22
N TRP A 29 13.85 -5.07 9.29
CA TRP A 29 13.73 -4.33 10.54
C TRP A 29 13.87 -5.29 11.74
N ASP A 30 14.77 -4.97 12.67
CA ASP A 30 15.15 -5.84 13.80
C ASP A 30 15.59 -7.25 13.32
N GLY A 31 16.31 -7.31 12.19
CA GLY A 31 16.77 -8.55 11.57
C GLY A 31 15.68 -9.39 10.89
N ARG A 32 14.43 -8.88 10.79
CA ARG A 32 13.31 -9.59 10.16
C ARG A 32 12.97 -8.98 8.80
N PRO A 33 12.68 -9.81 7.77
CA PRO A 33 12.14 -9.31 6.51
C PRO A 33 10.89 -8.46 6.72
N LEU A 34 10.73 -7.40 5.93
CA LEU A 34 9.53 -6.57 6.02
C LEU A 34 8.31 -7.32 5.50
N HIS A 35 7.40 -7.66 6.41
CA HIS A 35 6.14 -8.31 6.07
C HIS A 35 5.18 -7.34 5.39
N LYS A 36 4.77 -7.66 4.16
CA LYS A 36 3.91 -6.83 3.30
C LYS A 36 3.01 -7.72 2.44
N HIS A 37 1.92 -7.16 1.92
CA HIS A 37 1.07 -7.82 0.94
C HIS A 37 0.82 -6.93 -0.28
N ASN A 38 0.65 -7.53 -1.45
CA ASN A 38 0.17 -6.81 -2.62
C ASN A 38 -1.35 -6.73 -2.60
N PHE A 39 -1.91 -5.71 -3.23
CA PHE A 39 -3.34 -5.58 -3.43
C PHE A 39 -3.63 -4.91 -4.77
N SER A 40 -4.76 -5.25 -5.37
CA SER A 40 -5.23 -4.65 -6.62
C SER A 40 -6.73 -4.84 -6.77
N GLY A 41 -7.33 -4.10 -7.70
CA GLY A 41 -8.75 -4.24 -8.01
C GLY A 41 -9.25 -3.17 -8.98
N VAL A 42 -10.58 -3.11 -9.07
CA VAL A 42 -11.33 -2.13 -9.84
C VAL A 42 -12.33 -1.47 -8.90
N THR A 43 -12.53 -0.17 -9.03
CA THR A 43 -13.51 0.58 -8.23
C THR A 43 -14.93 0.35 -8.74
N SER A 44 -15.94 0.79 -8.00
CA SER A 44 -17.32 0.82 -8.51
C SER A 44 -17.46 1.70 -9.75
N PHE A 45 -18.47 1.44 -10.59
CA PHE A 45 -18.77 2.28 -11.75
C PHE A 45 -19.65 3.48 -11.34
N ASN A 46 -19.10 4.68 -11.34
CA ASN A 46 -19.77 5.90 -10.93
C ASN A 46 -19.55 6.99 -11.98
N VAL A 47 -20.58 7.81 -12.25
CA VAL A 47 -20.48 8.94 -13.20
C VAL A 47 -19.92 8.54 -14.59
N GLY A 48 -20.19 7.32 -15.02
CA GLY A 48 -19.85 6.84 -16.37
C GLY A 48 -18.47 6.18 -16.51
N HIS A 49 -17.71 5.97 -15.43
CA HIS A 49 -16.45 5.22 -15.49
C HIS A 49 -16.10 4.54 -14.16
N GLU A 50 -15.00 3.79 -14.18
CA GLU A 50 -14.38 3.11 -13.06
C GLU A 50 -12.86 3.26 -13.19
N HIS A 51 -12.12 3.00 -12.12
CA HIS A 51 -10.66 3.01 -12.15
C HIS A 51 -10.08 1.68 -11.68
N ARG A 52 -8.91 1.33 -12.20
CA ARG A 52 -8.07 0.24 -11.72
C ARG A 52 -7.09 0.75 -10.67
N TYR A 53 -6.66 -0.12 -9.77
CA TYR A 53 -5.62 0.20 -8.81
C TYR A 53 -4.78 -1.03 -8.48
N ALA A 54 -3.52 -0.78 -8.09
CA ALA A 54 -2.60 -1.78 -7.56
C ALA A 54 -1.64 -1.10 -6.57
N GLY A 55 -1.17 -1.85 -5.58
CA GLY A 55 -0.23 -1.35 -4.59
C GLY A 55 0.31 -2.46 -3.70
N THR A 56 1.18 -2.06 -2.78
CA THR A 56 1.71 -2.92 -1.72
C THR A 56 1.45 -2.25 -0.39
N THR A 57 1.07 -3.03 0.61
CA THR A 57 0.83 -2.52 1.96
C THR A 57 2.13 -2.05 2.61
N GLU A 58 2.02 -1.14 3.57
CA GLU A 58 3.16 -0.76 4.43
C GLU A 58 3.60 -1.95 5.29
N PRO A 59 4.88 -2.02 5.69
CA PRO A 59 5.34 -3.04 6.62
C PRO A 59 4.58 -3.03 7.94
N ALA A 60 4.22 -4.21 8.46
CA ALA A 60 3.72 -4.33 9.82
C ALA A 60 4.88 -4.55 10.80
N PRO A 61 5.02 -3.75 11.87
CA PRO A 61 6.12 -3.88 12.85
C PRO A 61 5.93 -5.04 13.85
N THR A 62 4.87 -5.86 13.74
CA THR A 62 4.53 -6.89 14.72
C THR A 62 4.30 -8.26 14.07
N GLY A 63 4.40 -9.33 14.88
CA GLY A 63 3.99 -10.68 14.48
C GLY A 63 2.48 -10.80 14.20
N VAL A 64 2.00 -12.02 13.95
CA VAL A 64 0.56 -12.29 13.77
C VAL A 64 -0.10 -12.42 15.15
N PRO A 65 -1.26 -11.76 15.41
CA PRO A 65 -2.07 -10.98 14.47
C PRO A 65 -1.57 -9.54 14.26
N HIS A 66 -1.74 -9.02 13.04
CA HIS A 66 -1.49 -7.61 12.70
C HIS A 66 -2.46 -7.11 11.62
N THR A 67 -2.29 -5.85 11.25
CA THR A 67 -2.95 -5.17 10.13
C THR A 67 -1.91 -4.34 9.38
N HIS A 68 -2.19 -3.99 8.13
CA HIS A 68 -1.33 -3.09 7.38
C HIS A 68 -2.04 -1.79 7.03
N LYS A 69 -1.29 -0.68 7.09
CA LYS A 69 -1.67 0.53 6.36
C LYS A 69 -1.42 0.31 4.87
N TYR A 70 -2.17 1.02 4.03
CA TYR A 70 -1.96 1.01 2.60
C TYR A 70 -2.31 2.37 1.99
N PHE A 71 -1.64 2.67 0.88
CA PHE A 71 -1.87 3.83 0.04
C PHE A 71 -1.63 3.44 -1.42
N THR A 72 -2.48 3.92 -2.33
CA THR A 72 -2.21 3.88 -3.77
C THR A 72 -3.02 4.97 -4.50
N ILE A 73 -2.68 5.21 -5.76
CA ILE A 73 -3.41 6.07 -6.67
C ILE A 73 -4.00 5.20 -7.77
N THR A 74 -5.25 5.47 -8.14
CA THR A 74 -5.91 4.76 -9.23
C THR A 74 -5.30 5.09 -10.61
N SER A 75 -5.66 4.31 -11.62
CA SER A 75 -5.42 4.66 -13.02
C SER A 75 -6.05 6.00 -13.38
N LEU A 76 -5.48 6.65 -14.40
CA LEU A 76 -6.05 7.86 -15.00
C LEU A 76 -7.16 7.43 -15.96
N ASP A 77 -8.40 7.69 -15.57
CA ASP A 77 -9.59 7.42 -16.37
C ASP A 77 -10.46 8.68 -16.36
N ASP A 78 -11.09 8.99 -17.50
CA ASP A 78 -11.90 10.19 -17.68
C ASP A 78 -11.22 11.49 -17.16
N GLY A 79 -9.91 11.60 -17.42
CA GLY A 79 -9.13 12.79 -17.11
C GLY A 79 -8.76 13.01 -15.64
N HIS A 80 -9.00 12.06 -14.72
CA HIS A 80 -8.58 12.21 -13.33
C HIS A 80 -8.21 10.89 -12.63
N LYS A 81 -7.66 11.02 -11.43
CA LYS A 81 -7.24 9.93 -10.56
C LYS A 81 -7.84 10.12 -9.16
N HIS A 82 -7.86 9.03 -8.43
CA HIS A 82 -8.30 8.99 -7.05
C HIS A 82 -7.21 8.45 -6.13
N GLU A 83 -7.16 8.97 -4.90
CA GLU A 83 -6.37 8.36 -3.85
C GLU A 83 -7.18 7.26 -3.14
N ILE A 84 -6.50 6.17 -2.81
CA ILE A 84 -6.98 5.07 -1.99
C ILE A 84 -6.04 4.97 -0.78
N ARG A 85 -6.59 4.97 0.43
CA ARG A 85 -5.82 4.77 1.65
C ARG A 85 -6.65 4.13 2.75
N GLY A 86 -6.01 3.36 3.62
CA GLY A 86 -6.69 2.79 4.77
C GLY A 86 -5.82 1.83 5.57
N VAL A 87 -6.49 1.07 6.42
CA VAL A 87 -5.90 -0.03 7.19
C VAL A 87 -6.65 -1.30 6.83
N THR A 88 -5.94 -2.40 6.62
CA THR A 88 -6.55 -3.68 6.32
C THR A 88 -7.30 -4.23 7.54
N GLY A 89 -8.21 -5.17 7.31
CA GLY A 89 -8.80 -6.00 8.37
C GLY A 89 -7.76 -6.92 9.04
N PRO A 90 -8.19 -7.70 10.04
CA PRO A 90 -7.32 -8.64 10.74
C PRO A 90 -6.71 -9.69 9.80
N ALA A 91 -5.57 -10.26 10.20
CA ALA A 91 -4.95 -11.39 9.51
C ALA A 91 -5.92 -12.59 9.47
N ILE A 92 -6.20 -13.09 8.27
CA ILE A 92 -7.03 -14.27 8.04
C ILE A 92 -6.12 -15.43 7.64
N PRO A 93 -5.99 -16.47 8.49
CA PRO A 93 -5.07 -17.57 8.24
C PRO A 93 -5.51 -18.41 7.04
N MET A 94 -4.53 -18.98 6.34
CA MET A 94 -4.75 -19.91 5.23
C MET A 94 -4.33 -21.34 5.60
N THR A 95 -5.02 -22.31 5.02
CA THR A 95 -4.60 -23.72 5.11
C THR A 95 -3.24 -23.88 4.44
N GLY A 96 -2.24 -24.39 5.18
CA GLY A 96 -0.87 -24.55 4.69
C GLY A 96 0.10 -23.41 5.07
N GLY A 97 -0.34 -22.43 5.86
CA GLY A 97 0.50 -21.35 6.38
C GLY A 97 0.25 -20.00 5.71
N GLY A 98 0.78 -18.95 6.33
CA GLY A 98 0.57 -17.55 5.94
C GLY A 98 -0.86 -17.04 6.15
N HIS A 99 -1.10 -15.81 5.71
CA HIS A 99 -2.38 -15.14 5.84
C HIS A 99 -2.61 -14.11 4.74
N TYR A 100 -3.83 -13.58 4.72
CA TYR A 100 -4.20 -12.42 3.91
C TYR A 100 -5.04 -11.47 4.76
N HIS A 101 -5.35 -10.30 4.20
CA HIS A 101 -6.28 -9.37 4.82
C HIS A 101 -7.36 -8.93 3.84
N ASN A 102 -8.55 -8.65 4.35
CA ASN A 102 -9.58 -7.95 3.59
C ASN A 102 -9.37 -6.44 3.71
N PHE A 103 -9.77 -5.68 2.70
CA PHE A 103 -9.76 -4.22 2.72
C PHE A 103 -10.97 -3.69 1.96
N HIS A 104 -11.43 -2.49 2.33
CA HIS A 104 -12.47 -1.76 1.63
C HIS A 104 -12.41 -0.27 1.99
N GLY A 105 -13.09 0.55 1.21
CA GLY A 105 -13.20 1.98 1.47
C GLY A 105 -13.85 2.75 0.32
N VAL A 106 -13.64 4.06 0.36
CA VAL A 106 -14.04 5.01 -0.67
C VAL A 106 -12.84 5.85 -1.07
N THR A 107 -12.76 6.18 -2.35
CA THR A 107 -11.72 7.06 -2.85
C THR A 107 -11.91 8.51 -2.41
N THR A 108 -10.88 9.33 -2.58
CA THR A 108 -11.03 10.80 -2.54
C THR A 108 -12.03 11.30 -3.57
N VAL A 109 -12.60 12.48 -3.36
CA VAL A 109 -13.48 13.14 -4.34
C VAL A 109 -12.66 14.05 -5.24
N ASN A 110 -12.59 13.74 -6.55
CA ASN A 110 -11.83 14.50 -7.54
C ASN A 110 -12.56 14.54 -8.90
N GLY A 111 -11.96 15.19 -9.90
CA GLY A 111 -12.45 15.25 -11.29
C GLY A 111 -13.25 16.51 -11.62
N ALA A 112 -13.43 16.78 -12.91
CA ALA A 112 -14.20 17.94 -13.39
C ALA A 112 -15.69 17.86 -13.01
N ARG A 113 -16.22 16.64 -12.88
CA ARG A 113 -17.49 16.33 -12.24
C ARG A 113 -17.15 15.64 -10.91
N PRO A 114 -17.09 16.35 -9.77
CA PRO A 114 -16.57 15.79 -8.53
C PRO A 114 -17.34 14.54 -8.09
N HIS A 115 -16.65 13.41 -7.94
CA HIS A 115 -17.22 12.16 -7.42
C HIS A 115 -16.15 11.27 -6.77
N SER A 116 -16.59 10.17 -6.17
CA SER A 116 -15.75 9.14 -5.56
C SER A 116 -16.26 7.75 -5.95
N HIS A 117 -15.44 6.73 -5.79
CA HIS A 117 -15.80 5.33 -6.03
C HIS A 117 -15.59 4.48 -4.77
N LYS A 118 -16.40 3.43 -4.63
CA LYS A 118 -16.19 2.39 -3.62
C LYS A 118 -15.14 1.40 -4.11
N TYR A 119 -14.40 0.80 -3.18
CA TYR A 119 -13.48 -0.29 -3.48
C TYR A 119 -13.49 -1.33 -2.35
N SER A 120 -13.18 -2.58 -2.69
CA SER A 120 -12.98 -3.66 -1.73
C SER A 120 -12.18 -4.80 -2.36
N GLY A 121 -11.49 -5.58 -1.53
CA GLY A 121 -10.78 -6.76 -1.99
C GLY A 121 -10.07 -7.49 -0.87
N ARG A 122 -9.22 -8.42 -1.28
CA ARG A 122 -8.33 -9.21 -0.42
C ARG A 122 -6.89 -8.97 -0.89
N THR A 123 -5.96 -8.88 0.05
CA THR A 123 -4.52 -8.83 -0.27
C THR A 123 -3.99 -10.18 -0.75
N SER A 124 -2.86 -10.18 -1.45
CA SER A 124 -2.15 -11.41 -1.79
C SER A 124 -1.79 -12.20 -0.53
N PRO A 125 -1.75 -13.55 -0.57
CA PRO A 125 -1.14 -14.33 0.50
C PRO A 125 0.29 -13.88 0.79
N SER A 126 0.69 -13.87 2.06
CA SER A 126 2.08 -13.72 2.51
C SER A 126 2.25 -14.45 3.85
N GLY A 127 3.45 -14.94 4.16
CA GLY A 127 3.73 -15.78 5.33
C GLY A 127 4.83 -15.25 6.24
#